data_AF-A0AAP8MX60-F1
#
_entry.id   AF-A0AAP8MX60-F1
#
_cell.length_a   1.000
_cell.length_b   1.000
_cell.length_c   1.000
_cell.angle_alpha   90.00
_cell.angle_beta   90.00
_cell.angle_gamma   90.00
#
_symmetry.space_group_name_H-M   'P 1'
#
loop_
_entity.id
_entity.type
_entity.pdbx_description
1 polymer ?
#
loop_
_entity_poly.entity_id
_entity_poly.type
_entity_poly.pdbx_seq_one_letter_code
_entity_poly.pdbx_strand_id
1 'polypeptide(L)'
;MEMNKSILALMLATALTGCGGSDSSGNNNNPNDSDPGTSEPVEPGDPIAPYSITKYQDILENSDLQQSDPSGSASNKETLVRDGNFAGYSDEYFYAQENTQYLVLKMSNYSMRNEVRELENFEVNVENEKRKLIAEVKLPNIEDAMSNSSSSKDQVTFLQIHNKETVNGGDGIPHPLLRVVYELDRDGKEGHYWAVLKNNAVDCKGDNYIPDDPRCDDAYDYIDLGEADTSAFTKFELIVQENKLSIKVNDVTKADKDISYWEDLLSYFKAGVYNQFEDGESEAHFRALKVITSTADTAYDWDIDSWKLTIPASKDDFYGRGGTTSAELTPDRCDYSDKDTLANDETVTDPNNGIINFNVIANRMHFRADMGEGSSTANSNYIRSELRELYKSSTNPDCSTSDEDTSWYLADSRTRSAIHTLNATLKVEQHPNISQPKVVLGQIHGWKINQALVKLLWEGDNKPVRVILNDDYEINNQDCGHCEPFSVELGTYAAGEEWSYTIRADEDGIYLATYDTDGKNRVAHSIPWGQNYTDNDGDTVVLSSDWASPDIAFYFKAGIYPQFKPEYPGQIFDVSFSSLNIDHY
;
A
#
# COMPACT_ATOMS: atom_id res chain seq x y z
N MET A 1 57.30 -34.86 -45.02
CA MET A 1 58.70 -34.41 -45.09
C MET A 1 58.81 -33.29 -44.07
N GLU A 2 59.65 -33.53 -43.07
CA GLU A 2 60.06 -32.64 -41.98
C GLU A 2 59.06 -32.07 -40.96
N MET A 3 59.61 -31.96 -39.74
CA MET A 3 59.00 -31.78 -38.45
C MET A 3 59.14 -30.33 -37.95
N ASN A 4 58.40 -30.07 -36.86
CA ASN A 4 58.83 -29.39 -35.65
C ASN A 4 58.62 -27.87 -35.48
N LYS A 5 57.79 -27.61 -34.45
CA LYS A 5 58.06 -26.85 -33.21
C LYS A 5 57.94 -25.31 -33.19
N SER A 6 56.96 -24.92 -32.37
CA SER A 6 57.06 -24.08 -31.16
C SER A 6 57.44 -22.59 -31.27
N ILE A 7 56.46 -21.77 -30.85
CA ILE A 7 56.54 -20.73 -29.80
C ILE A 7 57.80 -19.85 -29.79
N LEU A 8 57.65 -18.56 -30.13
CA LEU A 8 58.15 -17.47 -29.27
C LEU A 8 57.55 -16.09 -29.63
N ALA A 9 56.97 -15.49 -28.59
CA ALA A 9 56.95 -14.09 -28.18
C ALA A 9 57.36 -12.95 -29.14
N LEU A 10 56.46 -11.97 -29.21
CA LEU A 10 56.64 -10.58 -28.78
C LEU A 10 57.73 -9.73 -29.46
N MET A 11 57.30 -8.74 -30.25
CA MET A 11 57.89 -7.40 -30.20
C MET A 11 56.80 -6.37 -29.99
N LEU A 12 57.01 -5.62 -28.92
CA LEU A 12 56.23 -4.55 -28.34
C LEU A 12 56.82 -3.21 -28.78
N ALA A 13 55.98 -2.17 -28.69
CA ALA A 13 56.34 -0.77 -28.44
C ALA A 13 56.85 0.03 -29.64
N THR A 14 56.41 1.27 -29.85
CA THR A 14 56.27 2.37 -28.89
C THR A 14 55.22 3.36 -29.44
N ALA A 15 54.20 3.75 -28.69
CA ALA A 15 54.17 4.63 -27.51
C ALA A 15 54.07 6.12 -27.89
N LEU A 16 53.10 6.80 -27.28
CA LEU A 16 53.21 8.00 -26.44
C LEU A 16 51.81 8.20 -25.82
N THR A 17 51.54 7.72 -24.58
CA THR A 17 51.76 8.34 -23.25
C THR A 17 50.88 9.58 -23.01
N GLY A 18 50.22 9.77 -21.87
CA GLY A 18 50.32 9.11 -20.55
C GLY A 18 49.00 9.24 -19.78
N CYS A 19 48.68 8.26 -18.91
CA CYS A 19 49.01 8.20 -17.47
C CYS A 19 48.10 9.14 -16.67
N GLY A 20 47.33 8.72 -15.67
CA GLY A 20 47.20 7.50 -14.85
C GLY A 20 46.41 7.93 -13.60
N GLY A 21 45.83 7.09 -12.74
CA GLY A 21 45.73 5.66 -12.60
C GLY A 21 44.68 5.32 -11.54
N SER A 22 44.50 4.01 -11.34
CA SER A 22 43.73 3.25 -10.36
C SER A 22 43.32 3.92 -9.04
N ASP A 23 42.10 3.66 -8.55
CA ASP A 23 41.83 2.51 -7.66
C ASP A 23 40.33 2.29 -7.39
N SER A 24 40.05 1.07 -6.92
CA SER A 24 38.76 0.41 -6.73
C SER A 24 37.91 0.99 -5.58
N SER A 25 36.59 1.10 -5.79
CA SER A 25 35.56 0.65 -4.83
C SER A 25 34.21 0.58 -5.53
N GLY A 26 33.60 -0.60 -5.51
CA GLY A 26 32.31 -0.85 -6.13
C GLY A 26 31.18 -0.08 -5.47
N ASN A 27 30.25 0.38 -6.30
CA ASN A 27 28.88 0.66 -5.88
C ASN A 27 27.97 -0.23 -6.75
N ASN A 28 27.32 -1.19 -6.09
CA ASN A 28 26.18 -1.90 -6.65
C ASN A 28 25.01 -0.90 -6.68
N ASN A 29 24.87 -0.16 -7.77
CA ASN A 29 23.61 0.54 -8.06
C ASN A 29 22.64 -0.52 -8.61
N ASN A 30 21.58 -0.79 -7.86
CA ASN A 30 20.49 -1.67 -8.27
C ASN A 30 19.54 -0.83 -9.16
N PRO A 31 19.43 -1.10 -10.47
CA PRO A 31 18.77 -0.18 -11.41
C PRO A 31 17.25 -0.42 -11.59
N ASN A 32 16.53 -0.94 -10.59
CA ASN A 32 15.18 -1.49 -10.78
C ASN A 32 14.03 -0.75 -10.06
N ASP A 33 14.20 0.51 -9.63
CA ASP A 33 13.13 1.26 -8.96
C ASP A 33 12.37 2.24 -9.87
N SER A 34 12.67 2.27 -11.17
CA SER A 34 11.87 3.05 -12.12
C SER A 34 10.65 2.24 -12.56
N ASP A 35 9.45 2.76 -12.29
CA ASP A 35 8.17 2.32 -12.86
C ASP A 35 8.31 2.13 -14.39
N PRO A 36 8.33 0.89 -14.92
CA PRO A 36 8.56 0.67 -16.33
C PRO A 36 7.22 0.78 -17.06
N GLY A 37 6.87 2.00 -17.46
CA GLY A 37 5.69 2.26 -18.29
C GLY A 37 5.99 3.33 -19.32
N THR A 38 6.30 2.94 -20.55
CA THR A 38 6.28 3.83 -21.71
C THR A 38 4.84 4.19 -22.05
N SER A 39 4.24 5.13 -21.32
CA SER A 39 2.97 5.77 -21.69
C SER A 39 3.22 7.24 -22.04
N GLU A 40 2.45 7.77 -23.00
CA GLU A 40 2.39 9.23 -23.13
C GLU A 40 1.73 9.80 -21.87
N PRO A 41 2.27 10.89 -21.29
CA PRO A 41 1.69 11.50 -20.10
C PRO A 41 0.23 11.87 -20.33
N VAL A 42 -0.66 11.48 -19.44
CA VAL A 42 -2.04 11.98 -19.43
C VAL A 42 -1.97 13.49 -19.15
N GLU A 43 -2.48 14.30 -20.08
CA GLU A 43 -2.55 15.75 -19.91
C GLU A 43 -3.40 16.10 -18.67
N PRO A 44 -2.93 16.98 -17.75
CA PRO A 44 -3.58 17.26 -16.47
C PRO A 44 -5.07 17.66 -16.54
N GLY A 45 -5.49 18.32 -17.62
CA GLY A 45 -6.82 18.94 -17.71
C GLY A 45 -6.92 20.27 -16.99
N ASP A 46 -8.11 20.86 -16.98
CA ASP A 46 -8.34 22.17 -16.36
C ASP A 46 -8.35 22.07 -14.81
N PRO A 47 -7.94 23.13 -14.08
CA PRO A 47 -8.11 23.19 -12.63
C PRO A 47 -9.59 23.20 -12.23
N ILE A 48 -9.98 22.30 -11.33
CA ILE A 48 -11.32 22.19 -10.76
C ILE A 48 -11.31 22.21 -9.23
N ALA A 49 -12.48 22.39 -8.62
CA ALA A 49 -12.64 22.35 -7.16
C ALA A 49 -12.34 20.93 -6.63
N PRO A 50 -11.40 20.74 -5.68
CA PRO A 50 -11.07 19.41 -5.17
C PRO A 50 -12.24 18.62 -4.61
N TYR A 51 -13.22 19.29 -4.01
CA TYR A 51 -14.44 18.66 -3.48
C TYR A 51 -15.31 17.96 -4.56
N SER A 52 -15.10 18.29 -5.84
CA SER A 52 -15.79 17.61 -6.94
C SER A 52 -15.28 16.19 -7.21
N ILE A 53 -14.09 15.85 -6.69
CA ILE A 53 -13.48 14.52 -6.80
C ILE A 53 -13.86 13.69 -5.58
N THR A 54 -14.64 12.63 -5.79
CA THR A 54 -15.27 11.84 -4.72
C THR A 54 -14.28 11.30 -3.69
N LYS A 55 -13.11 10.81 -4.11
CA LYS A 55 -12.06 10.25 -3.23
C LYS A 55 -11.47 11.26 -2.23
N TYR A 56 -11.64 12.57 -2.44
CA TYR A 56 -11.19 13.59 -1.48
C TYR A 56 -12.32 14.13 -0.60
N GLN A 57 -13.58 13.79 -0.86
CA GLN A 57 -14.70 14.36 -0.11
C GLN A 57 -14.60 14.05 1.38
N ASP A 58 -14.25 12.83 1.77
CA ASP A 58 -14.20 12.43 3.18
C ASP A 58 -13.21 13.28 4.00
N ILE A 59 -11.99 13.47 3.52
CA ILE A 59 -11.02 14.30 4.22
C ILE A 59 -11.39 15.78 4.16
N LEU A 60 -11.89 16.27 3.01
CA LEU A 60 -12.25 17.67 2.87
C LEU A 60 -13.46 18.06 3.74
N GLU A 61 -14.48 17.21 3.86
CA GLU A 61 -15.64 17.45 4.76
C GLU A 61 -15.23 17.55 6.23
N ASN A 62 -14.11 16.94 6.61
CA ASN A 62 -13.59 16.91 7.97
C ASN A 62 -12.38 17.80 8.15
N SER A 63 -12.19 18.82 7.31
CA SER A 63 -11.01 19.67 7.33
C SER A 63 -11.29 21.18 7.22
N ASP A 64 -10.29 21.94 7.66
CA ASP A 64 -10.07 23.34 7.30
C ASP A 64 -9.00 23.44 6.21
N LEU A 65 -9.05 24.48 5.36
CA LEU A 65 -7.91 24.88 4.52
C LEU A 65 -7.13 26.00 5.20
N GLN A 66 -5.87 25.74 5.56
CA GLN A 66 -4.96 26.72 6.12
C GLN A 66 -3.91 27.14 5.09
N GLN A 67 -4.00 28.38 4.62
CA GLN A 67 -3.17 28.91 3.54
C GLN A 67 -2.54 30.25 3.93
N SER A 68 -1.29 30.45 3.52
CA SER A 68 -0.58 31.72 3.63
C SER A 68 -0.90 32.62 2.43
N ASP A 69 -0.89 33.94 2.64
CA ASP A 69 -0.71 34.91 1.56
C ASP A 69 0.79 34.89 1.16
N PRO A 70 1.14 34.49 -0.08
CA PRO A 70 2.53 34.41 -0.51
C PRO A 70 3.21 35.78 -0.58
N SER A 71 2.43 36.88 -0.64
CA SER A 71 2.92 38.26 -0.59
C SER A 71 2.99 38.84 0.83
N GLY A 72 2.47 38.09 1.81
CA GLY A 72 2.45 38.47 3.22
C GLY A 72 3.78 38.27 3.94
N SER A 73 3.78 38.55 5.25
CA SER A 73 4.95 38.30 6.10
C SER A 73 5.18 36.79 6.31
N ALA A 74 6.43 36.37 6.50
CA ALA A 74 6.76 34.98 6.85
C ALA A 74 5.89 34.46 8.01
N SER A 75 5.50 33.19 7.93
CA SER A 75 4.61 32.52 8.89
C SER A 75 3.17 33.04 8.96
N ASN A 76 2.74 33.95 8.08
CA ASN A 76 1.33 34.33 8.01
C ASN A 76 0.45 33.12 7.66
N LYS A 77 -0.80 33.15 8.13
CA LYS A 77 -1.75 32.05 7.92
C LYS A 77 -3.17 32.54 8.05
N GLU A 78 -3.98 32.20 7.07
CA GLU A 78 -5.43 32.35 7.10
C GLU A 78 -6.11 30.99 7.01
N THR A 79 -7.35 30.91 7.51
CA THR A 79 -8.21 29.76 7.26
C THR A 79 -9.22 30.17 6.20
N LEU A 80 -8.97 29.76 4.94
CA LEU A 80 -9.74 30.20 3.78
C LEU A 80 -11.05 29.42 3.64
N VAL A 81 -10.99 28.11 3.93
CA VAL A 81 -12.16 27.24 4.01
C VAL A 81 -12.27 26.71 5.43
N ARG A 82 -13.47 26.74 5.99
CA ARG A 82 -13.78 26.31 7.36
C ARG A 82 -14.81 25.20 7.36
N ASP A 83 -14.68 24.31 8.35
CA ASP A 83 -15.71 23.33 8.71
C ASP A 83 -16.17 22.49 7.49
N GLY A 84 -15.21 22.08 6.65
CA GLY A 84 -15.43 21.24 5.48
C GLY A 84 -16.14 21.88 4.29
N ASN A 85 -16.35 23.19 4.28
CA ASN A 85 -17.09 23.89 3.22
C ASN A 85 -16.29 24.10 1.92
N PHE A 86 -15.68 23.04 1.38
CA PHE A 86 -14.86 23.05 0.17
C PHE A 86 -15.67 23.01 -1.13
N ALA A 87 -17.01 22.86 -1.06
CA ALA A 87 -17.86 22.75 -2.24
C ALA A 87 -17.69 23.96 -3.18
N GLY A 88 -17.19 23.69 -4.39
CA GLY A 88 -16.94 24.71 -5.42
C GLY A 88 -15.73 25.62 -5.15
N TYR A 89 -14.96 25.39 -4.07
CA TYR A 89 -13.76 26.17 -3.76
C TYR A 89 -12.54 25.62 -4.51
N SER A 90 -11.81 26.52 -5.18
CA SER A 90 -10.46 26.30 -5.72
C SER A 90 -9.78 27.66 -5.89
N ASP A 91 -8.45 27.67 -5.89
CA ASP A 91 -7.64 28.79 -6.30
C ASP A 91 -6.35 28.30 -6.99
N GLU A 92 -5.41 29.22 -7.28
CA GLU A 92 -4.15 28.88 -7.96
C GLU A 92 -3.17 28.04 -7.11
N TYR A 93 -3.40 27.94 -5.80
CA TYR A 93 -2.57 27.20 -4.86
C TYR A 93 -3.23 25.89 -4.41
N PHE A 94 -4.56 25.80 -4.44
CA PHE A 94 -5.35 24.64 -4.01
C PHE A 94 -6.42 24.29 -5.07
N TYR A 95 -6.17 23.24 -5.85
CA TYR A 95 -7.07 22.77 -6.91
C TYR A 95 -6.89 21.28 -7.17
N ALA A 96 -7.81 20.68 -7.94
CA ALA A 96 -7.63 19.35 -8.51
C ALA A 96 -7.48 19.45 -10.04
N GLN A 97 -6.76 18.51 -10.62
CA GLN A 97 -6.58 18.39 -12.08
C GLN A 97 -7.72 17.54 -12.66
N GLU A 98 -8.47 18.03 -13.66
CA GLU A 98 -9.67 17.34 -14.15
C GLU A 98 -9.40 15.92 -14.68
N ASN A 99 -8.34 15.72 -15.46
CA ASN A 99 -8.11 14.45 -16.15
C ASN A 99 -7.37 13.43 -15.27
N THR A 100 -6.38 13.88 -14.51
CA THR A 100 -5.58 13.02 -13.61
C THR A 100 -6.20 12.89 -12.23
N GLN A 101 -7.15 13.76 -11.89
CA GLN A 101 -7.78 13.88 -10.58
C GLN A 101 -6.80 14.09 -9.43
N TYR A 102 -5.57 14.56 -9.66
CA TYR A 102 -4.64 14.82 -8.58
C TYR A 102 -5.05 16.07 -7.82
N LEU A 103 -5.10 15.98 -6.49
CA LEU A 103 -5.19 17.15 -5.61
C LEU A 103 -3.81 17.83 -5.57
N VAL A 104 -3.77 19.10 -5.91
CA VAL A 104 -2.54 19.89 -5.99
C VAL A 104 -2.54 20.96 -4.90
N LEU A 105 -1.46 20.99 -4.12
CA LEU A 105 -1.18 22.05 -3.14
C LEU A 105 0.16 22.70 -3.46
N LYS A 106 0.12 24.02 -3.62
CA LYS A 106 1.29 24.86 -3.92
C LYS A 106 1.49 25.93 -2.86
N MET A 107 2.73 26.34 -2.67
CA MET A 107 3.04 27.52 -1.87
C MET A 107 4.43 28.07 -2.16
N SER A 108 4.52 29.40 -2.22
CA SER A 108 5.75 30.15 -2.43
C SER A 108 6.33 30.69 -1.13
N ASN A 109 7.64 30.89 -1.09
CA ASN A 109 8.41 31.59 -0.05
C ASN A 109 8.54 30.87 1.31
N TYR A 110 9.47 31.39 2.12
CA TYR A 110 9.87 30.82 3.40
C TYR A 110 8.80 30.91 4.50
N SER A 111 8.62 29.79 5.20
CA SER A 111 7.65 29.64 6.29
C SER A 111 6.21 29.93 5.87
N MET A 112 5.88 29.75 4.59
CA MET A 112 4.52 29.80 4.07
C MET A 112 3.95 28.40 3.91
N ARG A 113 2.64 28.24 4.07
CA ARG A 113 1.96 26.94 4.01
C ARG A 113 0.70 26.97 3.16
N ASN A 114 0.35 25.81 2.64
CA ASN A 114 -0.96 25.47 2.12
C ASN A 114 -1.28 24.04 2.56
N GLU A 115 -2.14 23.89 3.56
CA GLU A 115 -2.38 22.61 4.22
C GLU A 115 -3.87 22.41 4.49
N VAL A 116 -4.36 21.21 4.14
CA VAL A 116 -5.60 20.65 4.66
C VAL A 116 -5.33 20.23 6.12
N ARG A 117 -6.18 20.67 7.05
CA ARG A 117 -6.08 20.39 8.48
C ARG A 117 -7.33 19.70 8.97
N GLU A 118 -7.20 18.44 9.40
CA GLU A 118 -8.31 17.65 9.94
C GLU A 118 -8.87 18.28 11.21
N LEU A 119 -10.20 18.32 11.31
CA LEU A 119 -10.96 18.92 12.40
C LEU A 119 -10.82 18.13 13.71
N GLU A 120 -10.79 16.79 13.61
CA GLU A 120 -10.66 15.90 14.77
C GLU A 120 -9.35 16.17 15.53
N ASN A 121 -9.48 16.41 16.83
CA ASN A 121 -8.37 16.35 17.77
C ASN A 121 -8.50 15.06 18.57
N PHE A 122 -7.52 14.18 18.48
CA PHE A 122 -7.58 12.84 19.05
C PHE A 122 -6.52 12.58 20.12
N GLU A 123 -6.86 11.70 21.05
CA GLU A 123 -5.91 11.09 21.98
C GLU A 123 -5.12 9.99 21.26
N VAL A 124 -3.83 9.88 21.55
CA VAL A 124 -2.94 8.89 20.90
C VAL A 124 -3.00 7.51 21.56
N ASN A 125 -3.66 7.40 22.72
CA ASN A 125 -3.68 6.21 23.59
C ASN A 125 -5.06 5.54 23.69
N VAL A 126 -6.00 5.84 22.78
CA VAL A 126 -7.33 5.21 22.78
C VAL A 126 -7.19 3.71 22.50
N GLU A 127 -7.73 2.89 23.41
CA GLU A 127 -7.68 1.43 23.34
C GLU A 127 -8.49 0.90 22.16
N ASN A 128 -7.95 -0.08 21.44
CA ASN A 128 -8.55 -0.72 20.27
C ASN A 128 -8.91 0.24 19.12
N GLU A 129 -8.36 1.46 19.09
CA GLU A 129 -8.64 2.43 18.04
C GLU A 129 -7.37 2.79 17.27
N LYS A 130 -7.44 2.61 15.95
CA LYS A 130 -6.35 2.88 15.02
C LYS A 130 -6.75 4.04 14.12
N ARG A 131 -5.96 5.10 14.12
CA ARG A 131 -6.07 6.24 13.20
C ARG A 131 -4.96 6.19 12.17
N LYS A 132 -5.31 6.31 10.91
CA LYS A 132 -4.36 6.20 9.79
C LYS A 132 -4.57 7.38 8.83
N LEU A 133 -3.55 8.21 8.63
CA LEU A 133 -3.46 9.12 7.48
C LEU A 133 -2.77 8.38 6.33
N ILE A 134 -3.47 8.20 5.21
CA ILE A 134 -2.93 7.65 3.96
C ILE A 134 -2.74 8.80 2.98
N ALA A 135 -1.55 8.89 2.39
CA ALA A 135 -1.28 9.82 1.30
C ALA A 135 -0.40 9.16 0.24
N GLU A 136 -0.71 9.41 -1.03
CA GLU A 136 0.14 9.00 -2.15
C GLU A 136 0.59 10.25 -2.90
N VAL A 137 1.87 10.59 -2.74
CA VAL A 137 2.41 11.93 -3.03
C VAL A 137 3.56 11.86 -4.02
N LYS A 138 3.60 12.80 -4.95
CA LYS A 138 4.81 13.16 -5.71
C LYS A 138 5.08 14.66 -5.57
N LEU A 139 6.35 15.05 -5.66
CA LEU A 139 6.83 16.42 -5.43
C LEU A 139 7.55 16.94 -6.69
N PRO A 140 6.82 17.21 -7.79
CA PRO A 140 7.44 17.54 -9.05
C PRO A 140 8.31 18.81 -8.93
N ASN A 141 9.51 18.77 -9.51
CA ASN A 141 10.47 19.88 -9.58
C ASN A 141 10.86 20.47 -8.21
N ILE A 142 10.76 19.70 -7.12
CA ILE A 142 11.03 20.23 -5.78
C ILE A 142 12.50 20.66 -5.58
N GLU A 143 13.44 20.00 -6.25
CA GLU A 143 14.86 20.38 -6.26
C GLU A 143 15.08 21.75 -6.91
N ASP A 144 14.45 21.96 -8.07
CA ASP A 144 14.50 23.25 -8.77
C ASP A 144 13.86 24.36 -7.94
N ALA A 145 12.77 24.05 -7.22
CA ALA A 145 12.12 24.98 -6.31
C ALA A 145 13.05 25.44 -5.16
N MET A 146 14.01 24.60 -4.74
CA MET A 146 14.97 24.91 -3.69
C MET A 146 16.29 25.50 -4.22
N SER A 147 16.51 25.51 -5.54
CA SER A 147 17.81 25.86 -6.17
C SER A 147 18.34 27.26 -5.86
N ASN A 148 17.45 28.22 -5.56
CA ASN A 148 17.82 29.60 -5.22
C ASN A 148 17.72 29.91 -3.72
N SER A 149 17.38 28.92 -2.90
CA SER A 149 17.25 29.12 -1.46
C SER A 149 18.60 29.44 -0.82
N SER A 150 18.60 30.38 0.11
CA SER A 150 19.76 30.67 0.96
C SER A 150 19.63 30.08 2.37
N SER A 151 18.55 29.33 2.61
CA SER A 151 18.27 28.69 3.90
C SER A 151 19.32 27.64 4.23
N SER A 152 19.71 27.55 5.50
CA SER A 152 20.57 26.46 5.99
C SER A 152 19.83 25.12 6.09
N LYS A 153 18.52 25.09 5.80
CA LYS A 153 17.64 23.91 5.92
C LYS A 153 16.62 23.92 4.79
N ASP A 154 17.00 23.40 3.63
CA ASP A 154 16.11 23.27 2.49
C ASP A 154 15.24 22.03 2.61
N GLN A 155 14.02 22.24 3.11
CA GLN A 155 13.03 21.21 3.37
C GLN A 155 11.63 21.71 2.99
N VAL A 156 10.78 20.80 2.56
CA VAL A 156 9.33 20.98 2.47
C VAL A 156 8.65 19.92 3.31
N THR A 157 7.77 20.34 4.22
CA THR A 157 6.91 19.42 4.98
C THR A 157 5.63 19.20 4.18
N PHE A 158 5.23 17.95 3.99
CA PHE A 158 4.02 17.61 3.22
C PHE A 158 2.99 16.75 3.97
N LEU A 159 3.39 16.09 5.07
CA LEU A 159 2.47 15.46 6.02
C LEU A 159 2.86 15.82 7.45
N GLN A 160 1.87 15.91 8.33
CA GLN A 160 2.11 16.27 9.72
C GLN A 160 1.14 15.63 10.71
N ILE A 161 1.64 15.34 11.91
CA ILE A 161 0.85 15.14 13.12
C ILE A 161 1.19 16.28 14.07
N HIS A 162 0.24 17.15 14.37
CA HIS A 162 0.43 18.28 15.29
C HIS A 162 -0.51 18.15 16.47
N ASN A 163 -0.15 18.76 17.60
CA ASN A 163 -1.06 18.91 18.74
C ASN A 163 -1.81 20.25 18.72
N LYS A 164 -2.99 20.32 19.35
CA LYS A 164 -3.80 21.53 19.48
C LYS A 164 -3.86 22.05 20.91
N GLU A 165 -4.19 21.15 21.84
CA GLU A 165 -4.48 21.44 23.24
C GLU A 165 -4.16 20.19 24.08
N THR A 166 -4.11 20.33 25.39
CA THR A 166 -3.97 19.18 26.29
C THR A 166 -5.32 18.52 26.56
N VAL A 167 -5.34 17.23 26.89
CA VAL A 167 -6.56 16.49 27.28
C VAL A 167 -7.34 17.17 28.43
N ASN A 168 -6.65 17.90 29.31
CA ASN A 168 -7.25 18.60 30.46
C ASN A 168 -7.60 20.08 30.22
N GLY A 169 -7.61 20.56 28.96
CA GLY A 169 -8.07 21.92 28.61
C GLY A 169 -7.05 23.06 28.77
N GLY A 170 -5.76 22.79 28.59
CA GLY A 170 -4.67 23.76 28.44
C GLY A 170 -4.13 23.88 27.01
N ASP A 171 -3.26 24.85 26.76
CA ASP A 171 -2.66 25.06 25.44
C ASP A 171 -1.73 23.91 25.04
N GLY A 172 -1.72 23.59 23.75
CA GLY A 172 -0.74 22.67 23.17
C GLY A 172 0.68 23.28 23.13
N ILE A 173 1.64 22.50 22.65
CA ILE A 173 3.01 22.98 22.43
C ILE A 173 3.22 23.38 20.96
N PRO A 174 4.05 24.39 20.67
CA PRO A 174 4.27 24.91 19.31
C PRO A 174 5.19 24.02 18.46
N HIS A 175 5.17 22.72 18.71
CA HIS A 175 5.99 21.71 18.06
C HIS A 175 5.09 20.56 17.60
N PRO A 176 5.11 20.17 16.31
CA PRO A 176 4.41 18.97 15.89
C PRO A 176 5.05 17.72 16.48
N LEU A 177 4.25 16.66 16.64
CA LEU A 177 4.77 15.34 16.95
C LEU A 177 5.63 14.85 15.79
N LEU A 178 5.09 14.89 14.57
CA LEU A 178 5.75 14.37 13.37
C LEU A 178 5.64 15.38 12.23
N ARG A 179 6.73 15.57 11.49
CA ARG A 179 6.73 16.10 10.12
C ARG A 179 7.32 15.06 9.19
N VAL A 180 6.65 14.77 8.08
CA VAL A 180 7.25 14.06 6.94
C VAL A 180 7.69 15.11 5.93
N VAL A 181 8.97 15.07 5.58
CA VAL A 181 9.62 16.10 4.75
C VAL A 181 10.37 15.48 3.59
N TYR A 182 10.48 16.23 2.50
CA TYR A 182 11.60 16.09 1.56
C TYR A 182 12.69 17.06 2.00
N GLU A 183 13.94 16.63 2.01
CA GLU A 183 15.09 17.45 2.38
C GLU A 183 16.23 17.27 1.37
N LEU A 184 16.78 18.40 0.92
CA LEU A 184 17.76 18.43 -0.16
C LEU A 184 19.08 17.77 0.23
N ASP A 185 19.55 17.98 1.46
CA ASP A 185 20.68 17.26 2.05
C ASP A 185 20.51 17.16 3.57
N ARG A 186 20.73 15.95 4.10
CA ARG A 186 20.91 15.72 5.54
C ARG A 186 22.03 14.72 5.77
N ASP A 187 23.07 15.16 6.47
CA ASP A 187 24.21 14.33 6.87
C ASP A 187 24.86 13.58 5.68
N GLY A 188 24.88 14.21 4.50
CA GLY A 188 25.43 13.66 3.26
C GLY A 188 24.50 12.72 2.50
N LYS A 189 23.20 12.70 2.83
CA LYS A 189 22.15 12.03 2.06
C LYS A 189 21.33 13.09 1.34
N GLU A 190 21.47 13.14 0.02
CA GLU A 190 20.82 14.13 -0.83
C GLU A 190 19.45 13.64 -1.31
N GLY A 191 18.42 14.48 -1.28
CA GLY A 191 17.11 14.20 -1.88
C GLY A 191 16.33 13.05 -1.23
N HIS A 192 16.39 12.95 0.11
CA HIS A 192 15.69 11.90 0.85
C HIS A 192 14.37 12.41 1.46
N TYR A 193 13.44 11.47 1.65
CA TYR A 193 12.32 11.66 2.57
C TYR A 193 12.78 11.41 4.02
N TRP A 194 12.29 12.23 4.95
CA TRP A 194 12.61 12.11 6.37
C TRP A 194 11.36 12.25 7.24
N ALA A 195 11.31 11.48 8.32
CA ALA A 195 10.42 11.73 9.45
C ALA A 195 11.19 12.50 10.53
N VAL A 196 10.76 13.72 10.80
CA VAL A 196 11.25 14.54 11.92
C VAL A 196 10.28 14.38 13.08
N LEU A 197 10.63 13.52 14.03
CA LEU A 197 9.79 13.10 15.14
C LEU A 197 10.24 13.81 16.42
N LYS A 198 9.38 14.62 17.02
CA LYS A 198 9.60 15.19 18.35
C LYS A 198 9.59 14.05 19.37
N ASN A 199 10.69 13.88 20.12
CA ASN A 199 10.91 12.73 21.01
C ASN A 199 10.56 12.99 22.49
N ASN A 200 9.93 14.14 22.79
CA ASN A 200 9.44 14.52 24.12
C ASN A 200 8.34 15.58 24.02
N ALA A 201 7.49 15.74 25.04
CA ALA A 201 6.44 16.77 25.06
C ALA A 201 6.87 18.13 25.68
N VAL A 202 8.15 18.50 25.59
CA VAL A 202 8.64 19.79 26.14
C VAL A 202 8.51 20.90 25.12
N ASP A 203 7.98 22.05 25.55
CA ASP A 203 8.06 23.29 24.78
C ASP A 203 9.49 23.85 24.80
N CYS A 204 10.15 23.72 23.65
CA CYS A 204 11.53 24.16 23.45
C CYS A 204 11.65 25.50 22.71
N LYS A 205 10.53 26.18 22.40
CA LYS A 205 10.54 27.47 21.70
C LYS A 205 9.20 28.19 21.86
N GLY A 206 9.21 29.44 22.30
CA GLY A 206 8.01 30.26 22.39
C GLY A 206 8.08 31.18 23.61
N ASP A 207 6.93 31.73 24.02
CA ASP A 207 6.87 32.60 25.21
C ASP A 207 6.89 31.80 26.53
N ASN A 208 6.55 30.51 26.48
CA ASN A 208 6.41 29.62 27.64
C ASN A 208 7.52 28.57 27.75
N TYR A 209 8.57 28.64 26.91
CA TYR A 209 9.66 27.66 26.96
C TYR A 209 10.41 27.73 28.31
N ILE A 210 10.88 26.57 28.77
CA ILE A 210 11.76 26.49 29.94
C ILE A 210 13.20 26.71 29.45
N PRO A 211 13.89 27.80 29.85
CA PRO A 211 15.26 28.02 29.43
C PRO A 211 16.17 26.90 29.92
N ASP A 212 17.09 26.47 29.06
CA ASP A 212 18.13 25.48 29.36
C ASP A 212 17.61 24.10 29.80
N ASP A 213 16.40 23.71 29.39
CA ASP A 213 15.95 22.31 29.56
C ASP A 213 16.81 21.39 28.67
N PRO A 214 17.57 20.45 29.24
CA PRO A 214 18.48 19.59 28.46
C PRO A 214 17.74 18.71 27.45
N ARG A 215 16.42 18.51 27.60
CA ARG A 215 15.59 17.78 26.63
C ARG A 215 15.36 18.58 25.34
N CYS A 216 15.70 19.86 25.32
CA CYS A 216 15.61 20.71 24.14
C CYS A 216 16.85 20.65 23.24
N ASP A 217 17.97 20.15 23.75
CA ASP A 217 19.22 20.00 22.98
C ASP A 217 19.13 18.87 21.95
N ASP A 218 18.35 17.83 22.23
CA ASP A 218 18.15 16.64 21.40
C ASP A 218 16.66 16.26 21.32
N ALA A 219 15.84 17.24 20.95
CA ALA A 219 14.38 17.11 21.01
C ALA A 219 13.76 16.34 19.85
N TYR A 220 14.53 15.95 18.83
CA TYR A 220 14.01 15.36 17.60
C TYR A 220 14.82 14.16 17.16
N ASP A 221 14.13 13.06 16.88
CA ASP A 221 14.66 11.95 16.11
C ASP A 221 14.48 12.26 14.61
N TYR A 222 15.51 11.95 13.83
CA TYR A 222 15.49 12.03 12.36
C TYR A 222 15.57 10.61 11.79
N ILE A 223 14.50 10.19 11.13
CA ILE A 223 14.38 8.84 10.58
C ILE A 223 14.39 8.95 9.06
N ASP A 224 15.37 8.33 8.43
CA ASP A 224 15.47 8.24 6.97
C ASP A 224 14.35 7.33 6.44
N LEU A 225 13.52 7.86 5.56
CA LEU A 225 12.40 7.15 4.97
C LEU A 225 12.75 6.57 3.59
N GLY A 226 13.91 6.91 3.04
CA GLY A 226 14.42 6.49 1.74
C GLY A 226 14.67 7.66 0.79
N GLU A 227 15.46 7.39 -0.25
CA GLU A 227 15.67 8.30 -1.38
C GLU A 227 14.31 8.59 -2.06
N ALA A 228 14.10 9.85 -2.45
CA ALA A 228 12.85 10.25 -3.09
C ALA A 228 12.94 10.12 -4.61
N ASP A 229 12.04 9.36 -5.22
CA ASP A 229 11.67 9.59 -6.61
C ASP A 229 10.61 10.70 -6.64
N THR A 230 11.04 11.93 -6.95
CA THR A 230 10.15 13.09 -6.97
C THR A 230 9.22 13.12 -8.18
N SER A 231 9.43 12.24 -9.16
CA SER A 231 8.61 12.10 -10.36
C SER A 231 7.52 11.03 -10.22
N ALA A 232 7.74 10.04 -9.37
CA ALA A 232 6.79 8.97 -9.07
C ALA A 232 6.00 9.22 -7.77
N PHE A 233 4.83 8.61 -7.67
CA PHE A 233 4.04 8.64 -6.44
C PHE A 233 4.59 7.67 -5.41
N THR A 234 4.87 8.19 -4.22
CA THR A 234 5.25 7.42 -3.03
C THR A 234 4.07 7.35 -2.06
N LYS A 235 3.72 6.14 -1.60
CA LYS A 235 2.67 5.93 -0.59
C LYS A 235 3.25 6.10 0.81
N PHE A 236 2.59 6.91 1.62
CA PHE A 236 2.86 7.10 3.04
C PHE A 236 1.63 6.72 3.86
N GLU A 237 1.86 5.98 4.95
CA GLU A 237 0.85 5.73 5.96
C GLU A 237 1.38 6.16 7.33
N LEU A 238 0.67 7.07 7.99
CA LEU A 238 0.95 7.51 9.35
C LEU A 238 -0.11 6.91 10.27
N ILE A 239 0.29 5.92 11.06
CA ILE A 239 -0.62 5.13 11.90
C ILE A 239 -0.38 5.48 13.36
N VAL A 240 -1.43 5.91 14.05
CA VAL A 240 -1.44 6.13 15.50
C VAL A 240 -2.39 5.13 16.16
N GLN A 241 -1.89 4.36 17.11
CA GLN A 241 -2.66 3.38 17.87
C GLN A 241 -1.99 3.11 19.22
N GLU A 242 -2.73 3.23 20.32
CA GLU A 242 -2.28 2.87 21.68
C GLU A 242 -0.84 3.31 22.03
N ASN A 243 -0.59 4.63 21.97
CA ASN A 243 0.73 5.23 22.22
C ASN A 243 1.83 4.79 21.24
N LYS A 244 1.49 4.25 20.07
CA LYS A 244 2.45 3.95 19.02
C LYS A 244 2.21 4.80 17.78
N LEU A 245 3.31 5.25 17.18
CA LEU A 245 3.36 5.84 15.86
C LEU A 245 4.11 4.90 14.92
N SER A 246 3.42 4.35 13.93
CA SER A 246 4.03 3.61 12.83
C SER A 246 4.02 4.44 11.56
N ILE A 247 5.15 4.44 10.84
CA ILE A 247 5.33 5.14 9.57
C ILE A 247 5.67 4.08 8.53
N LYS A 248 4.82 3.93 7.51
CA LYS A 248 5.07 3.07 6.37
C LYS A 248 5.31 3.88 5.10
N VAL A 249 6.24 3.41 4.28
CA VAL A 249 6.55 3.98 2.96
C VAL A 249 6.50 2.85 1.94
N ASN A 250 5.63 2.97 0.94
CA ASN A 250 5.31 1.91 -0.02
C ASN A 250 5.05 0.57 0.68
N ASP A 251 4.15 0.62 1.68
CA ASP A 251 3.71 -0.51 2.50
C ASP A 251 4.79 -1.13 3.43
N VAL A 252 6.03 -0.63 3.38
CA VAL A 252 7.14 -1.06 4.24
C VAL A 252 7.23 -0.20 5.49
N THR A 253 7.20 -0.83 6.67
CA THR A 253 7.38 -0.13 7.95
C THR A 253 8.80 0.43 8.07
N LYS A 254 8.93 1.76 8.06
CA LYS A 254 10.19 2.50 8.26
C LYS A 254 10.41 2.91 9.72
N ALA A 255 9.33 3.10 10.46
CA ALA A 255 9.37 3.40 11.89
C ALA A 255 8.20 2.76 12.63
N ASP A 256 8.45 2.34 13.87
CA ASP A 256 7.46 1.98 14.87
C ASP A 256 7.97 2.48 16.21
N LYS A 257 7.31 3.50 16.77
CA LYS A 257 7.83 4.33 17.86
C LYS A 257 6.81 4.46 18.98
N ASP A 258 7.26 4.23 20.21
CA ASP A 258 6.51 4.59 21.41
C ASP A 258 6.45 6.12 21.54
N ILE A 259 5.23 6.64 21.60
CA ILE A 259 4.89 8.06 21.75
C ILE A 259 4.10 8.31 23.03
N SER A 260 4.19 7.43 24.03
CA SER A 260 3.54 7.59 25.34
C SER A 260 3.83 8.93 26.03
N TYR A 261 4.99 9.54 25.77
CA TYR A 261 5.33 10.88 26.24
C TYR A 261 4.41 11.98 25.69
N TRP A 262 3.56 11.67 24.71
CA TRP A 262 2.66 12.59 24.01
C TRP A 262 1.18 12.40 24.40
N GLU A 263 0.86 11.48 25.31
CA GLU A 263 -0.53 11.10 25.64
C GLU A 263 -1.39 12.26 26.15
N ASP A 264 -0.78 13.25 26.80
CA ASP A 264 -1.47 14.44 27.32
C ASP A 264 -1.86 15.46 26.23
N LEU A 265 -1.44 15.27 24.97
CA LEU A 265 -1.61 16.23 23.88
C LEU A 265 -2.58 15.71 22.81
N LEU A 266 -3.73 16.37 22.70
CA LEU A 266 -4.68 16.09 21.62
C LEU A 266 -4.06 16.45 20.28
N SER A 267 -4.05 15.47 19.37
CA SER A 267 -3.32 15.50 18.11
C SER A 267 -4.26 15.54 16.90
N TYR A 268 -3.78 16.03 15.76
CA TYR A 268 -4.53 16.11 14.51
C TYR A 268 -3.59 15.98 13.31
N PHE A 269 -4.14 15.54 12.18
CA PHE A 269 -3.41 15.40 10.92
C PHE A 269 -3.40 16.70 10.09
N LYS A 270 -2.33 16.91 9.34
CA LYS A 270 -2.27 17.89 8.24
C LYS A 270 -1.60 17.27 7.02
N ALA A 271 -2.01 17.71 5.83
CA ALA A 271 -1.40 17.35 4.56
C ALA A 271 -1.37 18.54 3.60
N GLY A 272 -0.31 18.69 2.82
CA GLY A 272 -0.15 19.79 1.88
C GLY A 272 1.30 20.14 1.65
N VAL A 273 1.64 21.42 1.74
CA VAL A 273 3.02 21.92 1.70
C VAL A 273 3.25 22.99 2.77
N TYR A 274 4.39 22.92 3.44
CA TYR A 274 4.90 23.96 4.32
C TYR A 274 6.40 24.13 4.07
N ASN A 275 6.81 25.33 3.65
CA ASN A 275 8.16 25.60 3.16
C ASN A 275 9.12 25.97 4.30
N GLN A 276 10.30 25.36 4.30
CA GLN A 276 11.45 25.77 5.13
C GLN A 276 12.62 26.30 4.28
N PHE A 277 12.40 26.52 2.98
CA PHE A 277 13.33 27.11 2.02
C PHE A 277 12.87 28.51 1.55
N GLU A 278 13.77 29.28 0.94
CA GLU A 278 13.55 30.65 0.46
C GLU A 278 13.46 30.71 -1.08
N ASP A 279 12.85 31.79 -1.61
CA ASP A 279 12.90 32.17 -3.03
C ASP A 279 12.50 31.09 -4.05
N GLY A 280 11.49 30.28 -3.71
CA GLY A 280 10.88 29.31 -4.62
C GLY A 280 9.47 28.88 -4.23
N GLU A 281 8.90 27.97 -5.02
CA GLU A 281 7.53 27.46 -4.89
C GLU A 281 7.51 25.94 -4.82
N SER A 282 7.01 25.40 -3.72
CA SER A 282 6.77 23.97 -3.57
C SER A 282 5.46 23.59 -4.27
N GLU A 283 5.43 22.40 -4.85
CA GLU A 283 4.23 21.80 -5.43
C GLU A 283 4.16 20.33 -5.01
N ALA A 284 3.03 19.93 -4.41
CA ALA A 284 2.75 18.54 -4.06
C ALA A 284 1.49 18.07 -4.78
N HIS A 285 1.59 16.92 -5.45
CA HIS A 285 0.45 16.26 -6.07
C HIS A 285 0.09 15.04 -5.23
N PHE A 286 -1.17 14.97 -4.79
CA PHE A 286 -1.74 13.84 -4.08
C PHE A 286 -2.63 13.08 -5.04
N ARG A 287 -2.32 11.82 -5.35
CA ARG A 287 -3.28 10.93 -6.04
C ARG A 287 -4.30 10.33 -5.08
N ALA A 288 -3.92 10.23 -3.80
CA ALA A 288 -4.74 9.75 -2.71
C ALA A 288 -4.46 10.57 -1.45
N LEU A 289 -5.50 10.88 -0.69
CA LEU A 289 -5.38 11.53 0.62
C LEU A 289 -6.64 11.22 1.45
N LYS A 290 -6.49 10.43 2.52
CA LYS A 290 -7.60 9.99 3.38
C LYS A 290 -7.17 9.79 4.83
N VAL A 291 -8.10 10.03 5.75
CA VAL A 291 -7.98 9.58 7.14
C VAL A 291 -8.97 8.45 7.39
N ILE A 292 -8.48 7.35 7.98
CA ILE A 292 -9.29 6.20 8.35
C ILE A 292 -9.17 6.00 9.86
N THR A 293 -10.31 5.86 10.53
CA THR A 293 -10.40 5.42 11.92
C THR A 293 -11.08 4.06 11.95
N SER A 294 -10.42 3.07 12.54
CA SER A 294 -10.92 1.69 12.61
C SER A 294 -10.75 1.14 14.03
N THR A 295 -11.71 0.32 14.45
CA THR A 295 -11.49 -0.56 15.60
C THR A 295 -10.51 -1.66 15.20
N ALA A 296 -9.39 -1.78 15.89
CA ALA A 296 -8.35 -2.75 15.57
C ALA A 296 -7.85 -3.41 16.86
N ASP A 297 -7.98 -4.73 16.93
CA ASP A 297 -7.30 -5.55 17.93
C ASP A 297 -5.79 -5.51 17.62
N THR A 298 -4.99 -5.06 18.59
CA THR A 298 -3.53 -4.94 18.42
C THR A 298 -2.82 -6.30 18.40
N ALA A 299 -3.53 -7.40 18.70
CA ALA A 299 -2.93 -8.73 18.73
C ALA A 299 -2.57 -9.27 17.33
N TYR A 300 -3.22 -8.79 16.27
CA TYR A 300 -3.14 -9.37 14.92
C TYR A 300 -2.96 -8.28 13.84
N ASP A 301 -2.17 -8.57 12.80
CA ASP A 301 -2.02 -7.69 11.62
C ASP A 301 -2.93 -8.14 10.46
N TRP A 302 -4.18 -8.48 10.83
CA TRP A 302 -5.29 -8.81 9.94
C TRP A 302 -6.63 -8.54 10.66
N ASP A 303 -7.69 -8.37 9.89
CA ASP A 303 -9.07 -8.28 10.40
C ASP A 303 -9.95 -9.35 9.72
N ILE A 304 -10.25 -10.45 10.43
CA ILE A 304 -11.06 -11.54 9.87
C ILE A 304 -12.51 -11.15 9.60
N ASP A 305 -12.99 -10.06 10.21
CA ASP A 305 -14.37 -9.58 10.03
C ASP A 305 -14.65 -9.13 8.58
N SER A 306 -13.58 -8.93 7.82
CA SER A 306 -13.62 -8.58 6.39
C SER A 306 -13.57 -9.79 5.46
N TRP A 307 -13.63 -11.03 5.97
CA TRP A 307 -13.40 -12.23 5.16
C TRP A 307 -14.33 -13.39 5.51
N LYS A 308 -14.74 -14.17 4.51
CA LYS A 308 -15.19 -15.56 4.72
C LYS A 308 -14.10 -16.54 4.30
N LEU A 309 -14.02 -17.70 4.94
CA LEU A 309 -13.09 -18.78 4.59
C LEU A 309 -13.81 -19.89 3.83
N THR A 310 -13.22 -20.37 2.73
CA THR A 310 -13.63 -21.62 2.07
C THR A 310 -12.54 -22.67 2.31
N ILE A 311 -12.93 -23.87 2.74
CA ILE A 311 -11.99 -24.98 3.02
C ILE A 311 -12.17 -26.17 2.06
N PRO A 312 -11.20 -27.09 1.96
CA PRO A 312 -11.28 -28.27 1.09
C PRO A 312 -12.35 -29.29 1.51
N ALA A 313 -12.77 -29.32 2.79
CA ALA A 313 -13.81 -30.23 3.26
C ALA A 313 -15.17 -29.91 2.62
N SER A 314 -15.97 -30.92 2.31
CA SER A 314 -17.35 -30.70 1.84
C SER A 314 -18.27 -30.26 2.98
N LYS A 315 -19.42 -29.64 2.66
CA LYS A 315 -20.44 -29.30 3.67
C LYS A 315 -20.98 -30.55 4.36
N ASP A 316 -21.22 -31.63 3.61
CA ASP A 316 -21.66 -32.90 4.21
C ASP A 316 -20.60 -33.49 5.15
N ASP A 317 -19.32 -33.35 4.83
CA ASP A 317 -18.24 -33.84 5.69
C ASP A 317 -18.07 -32.96 6.94
N PHE A 318 -18.10 -31.64 6.77
CA PHE A 318 -17.81 -30.68 7.83
C PHE A 318 -19.02 -30.41 8.75
N TYR A 319 -20.19 -30.14 8.17
CA TYR A 319 -21.43 -29.83 8.89
C TYR A 319 -22.37 -31.02 9.05
N GLY A 320 -22.08 -32.16 8.43
CA GLY A 320 -23.00 -33.32 8.38
C GLY A 320 -24.19 -33.13 7.43
N ARG A 321 -24.24 -32.02 6.69
CA ARG A 321 -25.33 -31.64 5.76
C ARG A 321 -24.89 -30.53 4.80
N GLY A 322 -25.66 -30.32 3.72
CA GLY A 322 -25.50 -29.16 2.84
C GLY A 322 -24.88 -29.47 1.47
N GLY A 323 -24.55 -30.75 1.23
CA GLY A 323 -24.10 -31.28 -0.05
C GLY A 323 -22.59 -31.42 -0.18
N THR A 324 -22.16 -31.84 -1.37
CA THR A 324 -20.75 -32.21 -1.66
C THR A 324 -19.84 -31.03 -2.01
N THR A 325 -20.37 -29.80 -2.06
CA THR A 325 -19.55 -28.59 -2.30
C THR A 325 -18.74 -28.23 -1.06
N SER A 326 -17.64 -27.49 -1.23
CA SER A 326 -16.80 -26.98 -0.13
C SER A 326 -17.61 -26.29 0.99
N ALA A 327 -17.17 -26.50 2.23
CA ALA A 327 -17.65 -25.79 3.41
C ALA A 327 -17.09 -24.36 3.47
N GLU A 328 -17.87 -23.46 4.05
CA GLU A 328 -17.51 -22.06 4.24
C GLU A 328 -17.76 -21.63 5.68
N LEU A 329 -16.83 -20.88 6.28
CA LEU A 329 -16.98 -20.24 7.58
C LEU A 329 -17.07 -18.72 7.39
N THR A 330 -17.82 -18.04 8.25
CA THR A 330 -18.09 -16.60 8.15
C THR A 330 -17.82 -15.89 9.47
N PRO A 331 -17.49 -14.60 9.46
CA PRO A 331 -17.23 -13.86 10.69
C PRO A 331 -18.51 -13.69 11.50
N ASP A 332 -18.35 -13.41 12.80
CA ASP A 332 -19.45 -13.37 13.76
C ASP A 332 -20.55 -12.38 13.34
N ARG A 333 -20.19 -11.24 12.74
CA ARG A 333 -21.14 -10.23 12.26
C ARG A 333 -22.17 -10.75 11.25
N CYS A 334 -21.87 -11.85 10.56
CA CYS A 334 -22.76 -12.42 9.55
C CYS A 334 -23.96 -13.14 10.18
N ASP A 335 -23.85 -13.56 11.44
CA ASP A 335 -24.92 -14.21 12.23
C ASP A 335 -25.65 -15.34 11.47
N TYR A 336 -24.92 -16.15 10.72
CA TYR A 336 -25.48 -17.26 9.97
C TYR A 336 -25.63 -18.50 10.85
N SER A 337 -26.87 -18.90 11.13
CA SER A 337 -27.18 -20.09 11.94
C SER A 337 -26.77 -21.44 11.33
N ASP A 338 -26.39 -21.47 10.05
CA ASP A 338 -26.06 -22.67 9.29
C ASP A 338 -24.57 -22.77 8.91
N LYS A 339 -23.73 -21.86 9.41
CA LYS A 339 -22.27 -21.84 9.19
C LYS A 339 -21.55 -21.64 10.53
N ASP A 340 -20.33 -22.16 10.61
CA ASP A 340 -19.47 -21.91 11.76
C ASP A 340 -18.85 -20.50 11.69
N THR A 341 -18.60 -19.93 12.86
CA THR A 341 -17.97 -18.62 13.02
C THR A 341 -16.46 -18.71 12.74
N LEU A 342 -15.94 -17.73 12.00
CA LEU A 342 -14.52 -17.53 11.75
C LEU A 342 -14.01 -16.37 12.63
N ALA A 343 -13.07 -16.67 13.54
CA ALA A 343 -12.43 -15.71 14.43
C ALA A 343 -10.95 -15.45 14.08
N ASN A 344 -10.37 -14.38 14.64
CA ASN A 344 -8.97 -14.00 14.38
C ASN A 344 -7.95 -15.04 14.87
N ASP A 345 -8.33 -15.92 15.81
CA ASP A 345 -7.50 -16.96 16.42
C ASP A 345 -8.03 -18.39 16.16
N GLU A 346 -8.88 -18.54 15.15
CA GLU A 346 -9.63 -19.77 14.87
C GLU A 346 -8.72 -20.97 14.55
N THR A 347 -9.21 -22.19 14.82
CA THR A 347 -8.61 -23.44 14.35
C THR A 347 -9.67 -24.31 13.68
N VAL A 348 -9.59 -24.40 12.35
CA VAL A 348 -10.51 -25.16 11.52
C VAL A 348 -9.90 -26.50 11.17
N THR A 349 -10.47 -27.56 11.75
CA THR A 349 -10.06 -28.96 11.51
C THR A 349 -11.18 -29.70 10.82
N ASP A 350 -10.86 -30.40 9.72
CA ASP A 350 -11.79 -31.33 9.09
C ASP A 350 -12.11 -32.47 10.07
N PRO A 351 -13.39 -32.63 10.46
CA PRO A 351 -13.78 -33.58 11.51
C PRO A 351 -13.65 -35.04 11.08
N ASN A 352 -13.60 -35.34 9.77
CA ASN A 352 -13.60 -36.71 9.26
C ASN A 352 -12.20 -37.32 9.18
N ASN A 353 -11.20 -36.53 8.81
CA ASN A 353 -9.82 -36.99 8.63
C ASN A 353 -8.82 -36.33 9.61
N GLY A 354 -9.24 -35.32 10.38
CA GLY A 354 -8.41 -34.63 11.37
C GLY A 354 -7.40 -33.65 10.76
N ILE A 355 -7.57 -33.27 9.49
CA ILE A 355 -6.67 -32.35 8.79
C ILE A 355 -7.00 -30.91 9.19
N ILE A 356 -6.01 -30.17 9.66
CA ILE A 356 -6.16 -28.75 9.97
C ILE A 356 -6.08 -27.96 8.66
N ASN A 357 -7.19 -27.36 8.22
CA ASN A 357 -7.23 -26.56 6.99
C ASN A 357 -6.90 -25.09 7.21
N PHE A 358 -7.16 -24.59 8.42
CA PHE A 358 -6.81 -23.23 8.84
C PHE A 358 -6.48 -23.22 10.32
N ASN A 359 -5.42 -22.52 10.72
CA ASN A 359 -5.24 -22.13 12.12
C ASN A 359 -4.27 -20.97 12.28
N VAL A 360 -4.25 -20.38 13.48
CA VAL A 360 -3.27 -19.37 13.86
C VAL A 360 -2.21 -19.98 14.79
N ILE A 361 -0.94 -19.94 14.36
CA ILE A 361 0.21 -20.39 15.16
C ILE A 361 1.27 -19.30 15.11
N ALA A 362 1.78 -18.90 16.28
CA ALA A 362 2.85 -17.90 16.40
C ALA A 362 2.53 -16.59 15.65
N ASN A 363 1.28 -16.11 15.77
CA ASN A 363 0.75 -14.93 15.09
C ASN A 363 0.85 -15.01 13.57
N ARG A 364 0.60 -16.20 13.01
CA ARG A 364 0.50 -16.40 11.56
C ARG A 364 -0.73 -17.23 11.23
N MET A 365 -1.50 -16.78 10.24
CA MET A 365 -2.60 -17.56 9.66
C MET A 365 -2.02 -18.60 8.70
N HIS A 366 -2.13 -19.88 9.05
CA HIS A 366 -1.76 -20.98 8.17
C HIS A 366 -2.96 -21.47 7.38
N PHE A 367 -2.82 -21.50 6.06
CA PHE A 367 -3.80 -22.08 5.14
C PHE A 367 -3.25 -23.38 4.59
N ARG A 368 -4.01 -24.48 4.77
CA ARG A 368 -3.57 -25.83 4.44
C ARG A 368 -4.56 -26.63 3.62
N ALA A 369 -4.01 -27.42 2.71
CA ALA A 369 -4.74 -28.40 1.93
C ALA A 369 -3.91 -29.67 1.80
N ASP A 370 -4.50 -30.82 2.15
CA ASP A 370 -3.95 -32.11 1.73
C ASP A 370 -4.34 -32.35 0.27
N MET A 371 -3.33 -32.61 -0.55
CA MET A 371 -3.53 -32.82 -1.98
C MET A 371 -3.97 -34.25 -2.31
N GLY A 372 -4.47 -35.04 -1.37
CA GLY A 372 -5.01 -36.39 -1.60
C GLY A 372 -6.48 -36.49 -1.94
N GLU A 373 -7.28 -35.55 -1.43
CA GLU A 373 -8.73 -35.52 -1.59
C GLU A 373 -9.27 -34.12 -1.29
N GLY A 374 -10.54 -33.88 -1.59
CA GLY A 374 -11.25 -32.67 -1.21
C GLY A 374 -12.30 -32.23 -2.22
N SER A 375 -13.16 -31.34 -1.77
CA SER A 375 -14.24 -30.75 -2.55
C SER A 375 -13.88 -29.36 -3.05
N SER A 376 -14.47 -28.99 -4.18
CA SER A 376 -14.42 -27.66 -4.75
C SER A 376 -15.81 -27.00 -4.76
N THR A 377 -15.87 -25.73 -5.16
CA THR A 377 -17.11 -25.00 -5.42
C THR A 377 -17.58 -25.24 -6.86
N ALA A 378 -18.85 -24.90 -7.17
CA ALA A 378 -19.52 -25.25 -8.44
C ALA A 378 -18.77 -24.85 -9.72
N ASN A 379 -17.94 -23.80 -9.67
CA ASN A 379 -17.19 -23.27 -10.82
C ASN A 379 -15.67 -23.49 -10.68
N SER A 380 -15.23 -24.37 -9.78
CA SER A 380 -13.82 -24.65 -9.52
C SER A 380 -13.51 -26.12 -9.71
N ASN A 381 -12.39 -26.42 -10.36
CA ASN A 381 -11.87 -27.79 -10.47
C ASN A 381 -10.81 -28.13 -9.42
N TYR A 382 -10.41 -27.15 -8.59
CA TYR A 382 -9.38 -27.33 -7.59
C TYR A 382 -9.86 -26.97 -6.19
N ILE A 383 -9.26 -27.62 -5.20
CA ILE A 383 -9.51 -27.40 -3.77
C ILE A 383 -8.84 -26.11 -3.30
N ARG A 384 -9.28 -25.57 -2.16
CA ARG A 384 -8.72 -24.33 -1.59
C ARG A 384 -8.90 -24.27 -0.08
N SER A 385 -7.97 -23.60 0.58
CA SER A 385 -8.17 -23.02 1.91
C SER A 385 -7.90 -21.53 1.73
N GLU A 386 -8.96 -20.76 1.48
CA GLU A 386 -8.82 -19.42 0.91
C GLU A 386 -9.93 -18.50 1.40
N LEU A 387 -9.53 -17.28 1.74
CA LEU A 387 -10.40 -16.19 2.11
C LEU A 387 -11.01 -15.53 0.87
N ARG A 388 -12.26 -15.09 1.00
CA ARG A 388 -12.95 -14.20 0.07
C ARG A 388 -13.41 -12.98 0.84
N GLU A 389 -13.05 -11.80 0.36
CA GLU A 389 -13.39 -10.53 0.97
C GLU A 389 -14.92 -10.36 1.09
N LEU A 390 -15.37 -9.84 2.22
CA LEU A 390 -16.75 -9.44 2.48
C LEU A 390 -16.79 -7.92 2.64
N TYR A 391 -16.74 -7.20 1.51
CA TYR A 391 -16.64 -5.74 1.50
C TYR A 391 -17.73 -5.08 2.35
N LYS A 392 -17.35 -4.11 3.19
CA LYS A 392 -18.27 -3.40 4.10
C LYS A 392 -18.79 -2.14 3.41
N SER A 393 -19.71 -2.32 2.46
CA SER A 393 -20.25 -1.23 1.62
C SER A 393 -21.21 -0.26 2.32
N SER A 394 -21.60 -0.53 3.57
CA SER A 394 -22.50 0.31 4.36
C SER A 394 -22.19 0.20 5.86
N THR A 395 -22.90 0.95 6.70
CA THR A 395 -22.73 0.93 8.16
C THR A 395 -23.23 -0.35 8.84
N ASN A 396 -24.08 -1.14 8.16
CA ASN A 396 -24.54 -2.44 8.64
C ASN A 396 -24.52 -3.44 7.47
N PRO A 397 -23.32 -3.80 6.99
CA PRO A 397 -23.17 -4.61 5.79
C PRO A 397 -23.59 -6.05 6.10
N ASP A 398 -24.34 -6.65 5.19
CA ASP A 398 -24.59 -8.09 5.27
C ASP A 398 -23.33 -8.88 4.83
N CYS A 399 -23.47 -10.20 4.76
CA CYS A 399 -22.44 -11.09 4.25
C CYS A 399 -22.91 -11.89 3.03
N SER A 400 -23.98 -11.43 2.38
CA SER A 400 -24.53 -12.08 1.19
C SER A 400 -23.51 -11.97 0.06
N THR A 401 -23.12 -13.12 -0.50
CA THR A 401 -22.33 -13.14 -1.74
C THR A 401 -23.22 -13.43 -2.95
N SER A 402 -24.54 -13.24 -2.81
CA SER A 402 -25.53 -13.48 -3.86
C SER A 402 -25.83 -12.23 -4.70
N ASP A 403 -25.42 -11.08 -4.18
CA ASP A 403 -25.46 -9.73 -4.74
C ASP A 403 -24.04 -9.10 -4.65
N GLU A 404 -23.92 -7.89 -5.16
CA GLU A 404 -22.70 -7.09 -5.21
C GLU A 404 -22.37 -6.35 -3.90
N ASP A 405 -23.20 -6.41 -2.85
CA ASP A 405 -23.04 -5.55 -1.67
C ASP A 405 -21.81 -5.88 -0.85
N THR A 406 -21.30 -7.11 -0.98
CA THR A 406 -20.04 -7.57 -0.38
C THR A 406 -18.85 -7.53 -1.34
N SER A 407 -18.94 -6.72 -2.39
CA SER A 407 -17.90 -6.47 -3.41
C SER A 407 -17.75 -4.96 -3.60
N TRP A 408 -16.60 -4.46 -4.07
CA TRP A 408 -16.32 -3.03 -4.29
C TRP A 408 -16.26 -2.67 -5.77
N TYR A 409 -16.62 -1.44 -6.13
CA TYR A 409 -16.38 -0.89 -7.47
C TYR A 409 -15.04 -0.14 -7.49
N LEU A 410 -14.39 -0.01 -8.65
CA LEU A 410 -13.14 0.77 -8.74
C LEU A 410 -13.32 2.23 -8.31
N ALA A 411 -14.47 2.82 -8.61
CA ALA A 411 -14.92 4.09 -8.04
C ALA A 411 -16.18 3.84 -7.22
N ASP A 412 -16.01 3.46 -5.96
CA ASP A 412 -17.09 3.07 -5.07
C ASP A 412 -17.73 4.26 -4.37
N SER A 413 -18.83 4.77 -4.95
CA SER A 413 -19.57 5.90 -4.38
C SER A 413 -20.23 5.62 -3.01
N ARG A 414 -20.43 4.35 -2.62
CA ARG A 414 -21.07 3.98 -1.34
C ARG A 414 -20.14 4.27 -0.16
N THR A 415 -18.85 4.18 -0.42
CA THR A 415 -17.75 4.28 0.56
C THR A 415 -16.74 5.36 0.20
N ARG A 416 -17.01 6.10 -0.89
CA ARG A 416 -16.17 7.15 -1.46
C ARG A 416 -14.71 6.72 -1.65
N SER A 417 -14.52 5.45 -1.99
CA SER A 417 -13.19 4.86 -2.21
C SER A 417 -12.93 4.72 -3.69
N ALA A 418 -11.70 4.97 -4.11
CA ALA A 418 -11.27 4.87 -5.51
C ALA A 418 -9.98 4.05 -5.69
N ILE A 419 -9.36 3.65 -4.57
CA ILE A 419 -8.14 2.86 -4.55
C ILE A 419 -8.36 1.66 -3.64
N HIS A 420 -8.13 0.47 -4.18
CA HIS A 420 -8.37 -0.81 -3.50
C HIS A 420 -7.06 -1.57 -3.45
N THR A 421 -6.55 -1.86 -2.25
CA THR A 421 -5.24 -2.51 -2.07
C THR A 421 -5.38 -3.76 -1.21
N LEU A 422 -4.76 -4.85 -1.65
CA LEU A 422 -4.48 -6.05 -0.88
C LEU A 422 -2.97 -6.14 -0.62
N ASN A 423 -2.58 -6.09 0.64
CA ASN A 423 -1.21 -6.23 1.11
C ASN A 423 -1.06 -7.49 1.96
N ALA A 424 -0.01 -8.25 1.73
CA ALA A 424 0.26 -9.45 2.52
C ALA A 424 1.77 -9.65 2.76
N THR A 425 2.10 -10.22 3.91
CA THR A 425 3.42 -10.81 4.18
C THR A 425 3.24 -12.28 4.50
N LEU A 426 3.92 -13.14 3.75
CA LEU A 426 3.68 -14.57 3.77
C LEU A 426 4.95 -15.40 3.66
N LYS A 427 4.79 -16.70 3.88
CA LYS A 427 5.81 -17.73 3.71
C LYS A 427 5.18 -19.01 3.21
N VAL A 428 5.76 -19.58 2.15
CA VAL A 428 5.41 -20.95 1.73
C VAL A 428 6.14 -21.91 2.66
N GLU A 429 5.42 -22.52 3.61
CA GLU A 429 6.01 -23.36 4.65
C GLU A 429 6.30 -24.77 4.13
N GLN A 430 5.35 -25.34 3.40
CA GLN A 430 5.41 -26.67 2.84
C GLN A 430 4.64 -26.71 1.52
N HIS A 431 5.15 -27.48 0.56
CA HIS A 431 4.42 -27.79 -0.65
C HIS A 431 4.60 -29.27 -1.02
N PRO A 432 3.71 -29.85 -1.85
CA PRO A 432 3.85 -31.20 -2.38
C PRO A 432 5.15 -31.38 -3.15
N ASN A 433 5.75 -32.56 -3.02
CA ASN A 433 6.93 -32.96 -3.79
C ASN A 433 6.54 -33.39 -5.22
N ILE A 434 6.16 -32.41 -6.04
CA ILE A 434 5.79 -32.57 -7.44
C ILE A 434 6.60 -31.61 -8.30
N SER A 435 6.68 -31.88 -9.60
CA SER A 435 7.48 -31.07 -10.53
C SER A 435 7.00 -29.61 -10.68
N GLN A 436 5.74 -29.33 -10.39
CA GLN A 436 5.12 -28.00 -10.53
C GLN A 436 4.12 -27.73 -9.40
N PRO A 437 4.59 -27.37 -8.19
CA PRO A 437 3.72 -27.06 -7.05
C PRO A 437 3.11 -25.66 -7.22
N LYS A 438 2.16 -25.54 -8.14
CA LYS A 438 1.51 -24.27 -8.49
C LYS A 438 0.39 -23.94 -7.51
N VAL A 439 0.45 -22.75 -6.90
CA VAL A 439 -0.57 -22.24 -5.97
C VAL A 439 -0.86 -20.77 -6.24
N VAL A 440 -2.12 -20.38 -6.18
CA VAL A 440 -2.52 -18.97 -6.17
C VAL A 440 -2.57 -18.50 -4.72
N LEU A 441 -1.96 -17.34 -4.45
CA LEU A 441 -1.79 -16.77 -3.10
C LEU A 441 -2.65 -15.52 -2.86
N GLY A 442 -2.92 -14.75 -3.92
CA GLY A 442 -3.72 -13.53 -3.88
C GLY A 442 -4.45 -13.31 -5.21
N GLN A 443 -5.65 -12.73 -5.17
CA GLN A 443 -6.47 -12.47 -6.37
C GLN A 443 -7.29 -11.18 -6.26
N ILE A 444 -7.60 -10.60 -7.42
CA ILE A 444 -8.79 -9.76 -7.63
C ILE A 444 -9.74 -10.55 -8.51
N HIS A 445 -10.99 -10.67 -8.10
CA HIS A 445 -12.00 -11.39 -8.86
C HIS A 445 -13.24 -10.52 -9.07
N GLY A 446 -13.75 -10.50 -10.31
CA GLY A 446 -15.01 -9.84 -10.62
C GLY A 446 -16.20 -10.62 -10.06
N TRP A 447 -17.21 -9.90 -9.58
CA TRP A 447 -18.49 -10.49 -9.21
C TRP A 447 -19.27 -10.89 -10.46
N LYS A 448 -19.74 -12.15 -10.50
CA LYS A 448 -20.36 -12.78 -11.68
C LYS A 448 -19.51 -12.70 -12.96
N ILE A 449 -18.19 -12.75 -12.84
CA ILE A 449 -17.27 -12.98 -13.95
C ILE A 449 -16.60 -14.33 -13.70
N ASN A 450 -16.42 -15.15 -14.74
CA ASN A 450 -15.95 -16.53 -14.55
C ASN A 450 -14.43 -16.60 -14.22
N GLN A 451 -13.66 -15.68 -14.80
CA GLN A 451 -12.22 -15.53 -14.59
C GLN A 451 -11.89 -14.45 -13.57
N ALA A 452 -10.81 -14.66 -12.82
CA ALA A 452 -10.23 -13.64 -11.95
C ALA A 452 -9.50 -12.58 -12.79
N LEU A 453 -9.63 -11.30 -12.46
CA LEU A 453 -8.85 -10.23 -13.10
C LEU A 453 -7.35 -10.41 -12.83
N VAL A 454 -6.97 -10.67 -11.56
CA VAL A 454 -5.59 -10.90 -11.13
C VAL A 454 -5.48 -12.25 -10.43
N LYS A 455 -4.44 -13.03 -10.74
CA LYS A 455 -4.00 -14.19 -9.96
C LYS A 455 -2.50 -14.13 -9.72
N LEU A 456 -2.08 -14.00 -8.46
CA LEU A 456 -0.68 -14.07 -8.06
C LEU A 456 -0.31 -15.52 -7.72
N LEU A 457 0.67 -16.08 -8.44
CA LEU A 457 1.05 -17.48 -8.37
C LEU A 457 2.48 -17.68 -7.86
N TRP A 458 2.65 -18.66 -6.98
CA TRP A 458 3.94 -19.26 -6.67
C TRP A 458 4.03 -20.65 -7.32
N GLU A 459 5.17 -20.96 -7.95
CA GLU A 459 5.31 -22.13 -8.83
C GLU A 459 6.52 -23.02 -8.49
N GLY A 460 7.15 -22.82 -7.32
CA GLY A 460 8.33 -23.55 -6.86
C GLY A 460 9.54 -22.65 -6.60
N ASP A 461 10.51 -23.15 -5.83
CA ASP A 461 11.63 -22.38 -5.28
C ASP A 461 12.49 -21.60 -6.28
N ASN A 462 12.58 -22.07 -7.51
CA ASN A 462 13.47 -21.52 -8.54
C ASN A 462 12.70 -20.84 -9.67
N LYS A 463 11.43 -20.47 -9.42
CA LYS A 463 10.60 -19.77 -10.39
C LYS A 463 10.17 -18.41 -9.84
N PRO A 464 10.13 -17.39 -10.70
CA PRO A 464 9.55 -16.12 -10.30
C PRO A 464 8.10 -16.30 -9.87
N VAL A 465 7.68 -15.52 -8.89
CA VAL A 465 6.27 -15.29 -8.61
C VAL A 465 5.68 -14.66 -9.86
N ARG A 466 4.64 -15.26 -10.41
CA ARG A 466 4.03 -14.82 -11.67
C ARG A 466 2.63 -14.34 -11.42
N VAL A 467 2.23 -13.27 -12.06
CA VAL A 467 0.85 -12.79 -12.03
C VAL A 467 0.21 -13.05 -13.38
N ILE A 468 -0.92 -13.76 -13.39
CA ILE A 468 -1.76 -13.91 -14.58
C ILE A 468 -2.83 -12.84 -14.52
N LEU A 469 -2.93 -12.04 -15.58
CA LEU A 469 -4.00 -11.08 -15.79
C LEU A 469 -4.89 -11.57 -16.93
N ASN A 470 -6.21 -11.49 -16.76
CA ASN A 470 -7.12 -11.64 -17.89
C ASN A 470 -7.33 -10.26 -18.50
N ASP A 471 -6.96 -10.14 -19.78
CA ASP A 471 -7.05 -8.91 -20.58
C ASP A 471 -8.48 -8.37 -20.67
N ASP A 472 -9.47 -9.26 -20.78
CA ASP A 472 -10.89 -8.93 -20.93
C ASP A 472 -11.79 -9.90 -20.13
N TYR A 473 -13.12 -9.71 -20.24
CA TYR A 473 -14.09 -10.56 -19.58
C TYR A 473 -15.45 -10.73 -20.26
N GLU A 474 -16.21 -11.69 -19.74
CA GLU A 474 -17.64 -11.84 -20.00
C GLU A 474 -18.43 -11.81 -18.68
N ILE A 475 -19.57 -11.13 -18.69
CA ILE A 475 -20.44 -10.99 -17.52
C ILE A 475 -21.32 -12.23 -17.30
N ASN A 476 -21.98 -12.30 -16.15
CA ASN A 476 -22.94 -13.36 -15.80
C ASN A 476 -22.33 -14.77 -15.84
N ASN A 477 -21.05 -14.90 -15.47
CA ASN A 477 -20.26 -16.13 -15.47
C ASN A 477 -20.30 -16.86 -16.83
N GLN A 478 -20.41 -16.12 -17.93
CA GLN A 478 -20.29 -16.71 -19.26
C GLN A 478 -18.81 -17.02 -19.55
N ASP A 479 -18.60 -18.02 -20.40
CA ASP A 479 -17.26 -18.32 -20.89
C ASP A 479 -16.79 -17.22 -21.83
N CYS A 480 -15.61 -16.69 -21.58
CA CYS A 480 -15.02 -15.70 -22.44
C CYS A 480 -14.17 -16.36 -23.53
N GLY A 481 -14.70 -16.38 -24.76
CA GLY A 481 -14.01 -16.97 -25.91
C GLY A 481 -13.02 -16.04 -26.62
N HIS A 482 -12.98 -14.76 -26.23
CA HIS A 482 -12.11 -13.73 -26.81
C HIS A 482 -11.01 -13.23 -25.86
N CYS A 483 -11.08 -13.61 -24.58
CA CYS A 483 -10.08 -13.25 -23.58
C CYS A 483 -8.76 -13.98 -23.82
N GLU A 484 -7.68 -13.22 -23.92
CA GLU A 484 -6.30 -13.66 -24.04
C GLU A 484 -5.51 -13.27 -22.78
N PRO A 485 -5.45 -14.14 -21.77
CA PRO A 485 -4.71 -13.83 -20.55
C PRO A 485 -3.21 -13.74 -20.83
N PHE A 486 -2.56 -12.78 -20.20
CA PHE A 486 -1.11 -12.58 -20.25
C PHE A 486 -0.51 -12.68 -18.85
N SER A 487 0.83 -12.58 -18.74
CA SER A 487 1.47 -12.60 -17.43
C SER A 487 2.66 -11.68 -17.28
N VAL A 488 2.87 -11.25 -16.03
CA VAL A 488 4.05 -10.53 -15.60
C VAL A 488 4.79 -11.31 -14.52
N GLU A 489 6.12 -11.20 -14.50
CA GLU A 489 7.00 -11.84 -13.53
C GLU A 489 7.43 -10.84 -12.46
N LEU A 490 7.38 -11.28 -11.22
CA LEU A 490 7.85 -10.55 -10.04
C LEU A 490 9.10 -11.24 -9.49
N GLY A 491 9.49 -10.93 -8.24
CA GLY A 491 10.64 -11.57 -7.57
C GLY A 491 10.53 -13.10 -7.45
N THR A 492 11.66 -13.75 -7.16
CA THR A 492 11.75 -15.21 -6.92
C THR A 492 11.98 -15.45 -5.44
N TYR A 493 11.12 -16.27 -4.82
CA TYR A 493 11.19 -16.59 -3.40
C TYR A 493 11.09 -18.09 -3.17
N ALA A 494 12.01 -18.65 -2.38
CA ALA A 494 12.01 -20.06 -2.06
C ALA A 494 11.00 -20.41 -0.96
N ALA A 495 10.59 -21.68 -0.86
CA ALA A 495 9.89 -22.15 0.33
C ALA A 495 10.72 -21.89 1.59
N GLY A 496 10.06 -21.46 2.67
CA GLY A 496 10.67 -21.03 3.93
C GLY A 496 11.13 -19.56 3.96
N GLU A 497 11.18 -18.87 2.82
CA GLU A 497 11.48 -17.44 2.74
C GLU A 497 10.24 -16.61 3.04
N GLU A 498 10.42 -15.54 3.83
CA GLU A 498 9.35 -14.59 4.13
C GLU A 498 9.46 -13.38 3.22
N TRP A 499 8.35 -13.05 2.56
CA TRP A 499 8.27 -11.98 1.57
C TRP A 499 6.88 -11.39 1.54
N SER A 500 6.76 -10.24 0.87
CA SER A 500 5.53 -9.46 0.84
C SER A 500 5.05 -9.23 -0.60
N TYR A 501 3.74 -9.06 -0.75
CA TYR A 501 3.14 -8.63 -2.01
C TYR A 501 2.13 -7.51 -1.82
N THR A 502 1.96 -6.73 -2.88
CA THR A 502 0.91 -5.72 -3.03
C THR A 502 0.17 -5.97 -4.33
N ILE A 503 -1.17 -6.03 -4.26
CA ILE A 503 -2.07 -6.00 -5.41
C ILE A 503 -2.98 -4.79 -5.22
N ARG A 504 -2.88 -3.80 -6.11
CA ARG A 504 -3.71 -2.59 -6.08
C ARG A 504 -4.46 -2.42 -7.40
N ALA A 505 -5.70 -1.97 -7.31
CA ALA A 505 -6.51 -1.55 -8.44
C ALA A 505 -7.12 -0.16 -8.17
N ASP A 506 -7.06 0.69 -9.18
CA ASP A 506 -7.57 2.06 -9.15
C ASP A 506 -8.01 2.50 -10.57
N GLU A 507 -8.35 3.77 -10.74
CA GLU A 507 -8.77 4.33 -12.03
C GLU A 507 -7.65 4.39 -13.08
N ASP A 508 -6.37 4.29 -12.68
CA ASP A 508 -5.23 4.34 -13.59
C ASP A 508 -4.89 2.93 -14.11
N GLY A 509 -5.05 1.90 -13.27
CA GLY A 509 -4.70 0.54 -13.67
C GLY A 509 -4.62 -0.47 -12.53
N ILE A 510 -3.79 -1.48 -12.77
CA ILE A 510 -3.37 -2.47 -11.79
C ILE A 510 -1.91 -2.23 -11.42
N TYR A 511 -1.62 -2.12 -10.12
CA TYR A 511 -0.26 -2.12 -9.61
C TYR A 511 0.02 -3.42 -8.85
N LEU A 512 1.15 -4.06 -9.19
CA LEU A 512 1.58 -5.34 -8.66
C LEU A 512 3.00 -5.19 -8.15
N ALA A 513 3.30 -5.72 -6.96
CA ALA A 513 4.66 -5.81 -6.48
C ALA A 513 4.91 -7.00 -5.58
N THR A 514 6.14 -7.49 -5.59
CA THR A 514 6.72 -8.26 -4.48
C THR A 514 8.00 -7.60 -3.98
N TYR A 515 8.32 -7.81 -2.71
CA TYR A 515 9.51 -7.28 -2.07
C TYR A 515 9.87 -8.09 -0.82
N ASP A 516 11.12 -7.99 -0.41
CA ASP A 516 11.59 -8.52 0.88
C ASP A 516 10.91 -7.77 2.03
N THR A 517 10.84 -8.37 3.21
CA THR A 517 10.19 -7.75 4.39
C THR A 517 10.78 -6.40 4.82
N ASP A 518 12.00 -6.06 4.40
CA ASP A 518 12.64 -4.76 4.63
C ASP A 518 12.45 -3.76 3.48
N GLY A 519 11.69 -4.15 2.45
CA GLY A 519 11.40 -3.37 1.25
C GLY A 519 12.44 -3.49 0.13
N LYS A 520 13.52 -4.26 0.33
CA LYS A 520 14.52 -4.48 -0.73
C LYS A 520 14.03 -5.46 -1.79
N ASN A 521 14.78 -5.55 -2.88
CA ASN A 521 14.53 -6.47 -4.00
C ASN A 521 13.11 -6.34 -4.57
N ARG A 522 12.53 -5.14 -4.48
CA ARG A 522 11.22 -4.84 -5.03
C ARG A 522 11.23 -5.08 -6.54
N VAL A 523 10.27 -5.86 -7.00
CA VAL A 523 9.92 -5.98 -8.42
C VAL A 523 8.46 -5.57 -8.53
N ALA A 524 8.17 -4.59 -9.38
CA ALA A 524 6.84 -4.02 -9.51
C ALA A 524 6.47 -3.76 -10.97
N HIS A 525 5.17 -3.78 -11.25
CA HIS A 525 4.57 -3.44 -12.53
C HIS A 525 3.35 -2.56 -12.33
N SER A 526 3.23 -1.51 -13.13
CA SER A 526 2.03 -0.69 -13.26
C SER A 526 1.43 -0.93 -14.65
N ILE A 527 0.23 -1.53 -14.70
CA ILE A 527 -0.42 -1.96 -15.93
C ILE A 527 -1.66 -1.08 -16.14
N PRO A 528 -1.59 -0.08 -17.03
CA PRO A 528 -2.69 0.85 -17.24
C PRO A 528 -3.86 0.25 -18.02
N TRP A 529 -5.07 0.75 -17.75
CA TRP A 529 -6.28 0.38 -18.51
C TRP A 529 -6.22 0.89 -19.95
N GLY A 530 -6.62 0.05 -20.91
CA GLY A 530 -6.79 0.38 -22.33
C GLY A 530 -5.51 0.76 -23.08
N GLN A 531 -4.34 0.62 -22.46
CA GLN A 531 -3.05 1.02 -23.00
C GLN A 531 -2.18 -0.20 -23.35
N ASN A 532 -1.30 -0.01 -24.33
CA ASN A 532 -0.33 -1.03 -24.71
C ASN A 532 0.66 -1.28 -23.57
N TYR A 533 0.87 -2.54 -23.26
CA TYR A 533 1.83 -3.01 -22.27
C TYR A 533 2.69 -4.11 -22.89
N THR A 534 3.96 -4.22 -22.50
CA THR A 534 4.83 -5.32 -22.96
C THR A 534 4.92 -6.37 -21.87
N ASP A 535 4.41 -7.57 -22.15
CA ASP A 535 4.41 -8.67 -21.19
C ASP A 535 5.77 -9.40 -21.11
N ASN A 536 5.83 -10.47 -20.31
CA ASN A 536 7.06 -11.25 -20.13
C ASN A 536 7.58 -11.93 -21.41
N ASP A 537 6.69 -12.26 -22.34
CA ASP A 537 7.05 -12.92 -23.60
C ASP A 537 7.53 -11.90 -24.65
N GLY A 538 7.45 -10.60 -24.31
CA GLY A 538 7.78 -9.49 -25.19
C GLY A 538 6.64 -9.12 -26.13
N ASP A 539 5.44 -9.65 -25.89
CA ASP A 539 4.26 -9.38 -26.67
C ASP A 539 3.61 -8.06 -26.22
N THR A 540 3.05 -7.33 -27.17
CA THR A 540 2.23 -6.15 -26.86
C THR A 540 0.81 -6.61 -26.54
N VAL A 541 0.42 -6.41 -25.30
CA VAL A 541 -0.89 -6.76 -24.75
C VAL A 541 -1.63 -5.49 -24.31
N VAL A 542 -2.95 -5.57 -24.13
CA VAL A 542 -3.76 -4.47 -23.61
C VAL A 542 -4.68 -5.04 -22.55
N LEU A 543 -4.62 -4.49 -21.32
CA LEU A 543 -5.63 -4.77 -20.31
C LEU A 543 -6.84 -3.90 -20.62
N SER A 544 -7.99 -4.49 -20.96
CA SER A 544 -9.17 -3.77 -21.46
C SER A 544 -9.61 -2.67 -20.49
N SER A 545 -9.97 -1.51 -21.03
CA SER A 545 -10.60 -0.43 -20.25
C SER A 545 -11.99 -0.82 -19.75
N ASP A 546 -12.59 -1.88 -20.27
CA ASP A 546 -13.89 -2.35 -19.79
C ASP A 546 -13.81 -2.86 -18.35
N TRP A 547 -12.65 -3.34 -17.90
CA TRP A 547 -12.42 -3.66 -16.48
C TRP A 547 -12.58 -2.43 -15.57
N ALA A 548 -12.40 -1.21 -16.10
CA ALA A 548 -12.65 0.04 -15.40
C ALA A 548 -14.13 0.47 -15.39
N SER A 549 -15.03 -0.36 -15.92
CA SER A 549 -16.45 -0.05 -15.99
C SER A 549 -17.06 0.13 -14.60
N PRO A 550 -17.91 1.16 -14.39
CA PRO A 550 -18.61 1.38 -13.13
C PRO A 550 -19.67 0.31 -12.83
N ASP A 551 -19.94 -0.61 -13.77
CA ASP A 551 -20.93 -1.67 -13.61
C ASP A 551 -20.33 -2.98 -13.07
N ILE A 552 -19.01 -3.05 -12.84
CA ILE A 552 -18.33 -4.23 -12.34
C ILE A 552 -17.91 -4.03 -10.89
N ALA A 553 -18.37 -4.94 -10.04
CA ALA A 553 -17.86 -5.06 -8.69
C ALA A 553 -16.78 -6.15 -8.60
N PHE A 554 -15.84 -5.98 -7.69
CA PHE A 554 -14.68 -6.83 -7.45
C PHE A 554 -14.58 -7.21 -5.98
N TYR A 555 -13.79 -8.24 -5.70
CA TYR A 555 -13.44 -8.61 -4.35
C TYR A 555 -12.05 -9.26 -4.33
N PHE A 556 -11.33 -9.07 -3.24
CA PHE A 556 -10.06 -9.72 -2.98
C PHE A 556 -10.23 -11.16 -2.52
N LYS A 557 -9.18 -11.96 -2.77
CA LYS A 557 -9.02 -13.30 -2.21
C LYS A 557 -7.57 -13.52 -1.80
N ALA A 558 -7.35 -14.26 -0.72
CA ALA A 558 -6.01 -14.58 -0.21
C ALA A 558 -6.00 -15.92 0.54
N GLY A 559 -4.86 -16.61 0.57
CA GLY A 559 -4.70 -17.92 1.21
C GLY A 559 -4.03 -18.89 0.25
N ILE A 560 -4.55 -20.10 0.12
CA ILE A 560 -4.08 -21.06 -0.90
C ILE A 560 -5.20 -21.53 -1.82
N TYR A 561 -4.94 -21.43 -3.12
CA TYR A 561 -5.72 -22.08 -4.16
C TYR A 561 -4.79 -22.88 -5.09
N PRO A 562 -4.41 -24.11 -4.70
CA PRO A 562 -3.59 -25.01 -5.52
C PRO A 562 -4.17 -25.18 -6.92
N GLN A 563 -3.33 -25.12 -7.95
CA GLN A 563 -3.73 -25.18 -9.36
C GLN A 563 -3.47 -26.54 -9.99
N PHE A 564 -3.73 -27.61 -9.23
CA PHE A 564 -3.64 -29.00 -9.68
C PHE A 564 -4.60 -29.87 -8.88
N LYS A 565 -4.96 -31.03 -9.43
CA LYS A 565 -5.94 -31.93 -8.81
C LYS A 565 -5.38 -32.58 -7.54
N PRO A 566 -6.25 -32.84 -6.54
CA PRO A 566 -5.86 -33.53 -5.33
C PRO A 566 -5.74 -35.05 -5.59
N GLU A 567 -4.61 -35.49 -6.14
CA GLU A 567 -4.31 -36.89 -6.46
C GLU A 567 -3.05 -37.42 -5.72
N TYR A 568 -2.59 -36.70 -4.69
CA TYR A 568 -1.35 -36.90 -3.95
C TYR A 568 -1.57 -37.02 -2.43
N PRO A 569 -2.08 -38.16 -1.92
CA PRO A 569 -2.39 -38.32 -0.50
C PRO A 569 -1.22 -38.07 0.45
N GLY A 570 -1.46 -37.28 1.50
CA GLY A 570 -0.48 -36.93 2.52
C GLY A 570 0.54 -35.88 2.08
N GLN A 571 0.39 -35.33 0.87
CA GLN A 571 1.19 -34.19 0.42
C GLN A 571 0.44 -32.90 0.77
N ILE A 572 0.94 -32.17 1.76
CA ILE A 572 0.34 -30.93 2.23
C ILE A 572 0.91 -29.73 1.45
N PHE A 573 0.03 -28.80 1.10
CA PHE A 573 0.38 -27.42 0.81
C PHE A 573 0.08 -26.57 2.07
N ASP A 574 1.06 -25.84 2.59
CA ASP A 574 0.94 -24.95 3.75
C ASP A 574 1.58 -23.61 3.41
N VAL A 575 0.79 -22.54 3.49
CA VAL A 575 1.26 -21.16 3.38
C VAL A 575 0.79 -20.39 4.60
N SER A 576 1.70 -19.67 5.24
CA SER A 576 1.42 -18.88 6.42
C SER A 576 1.53 -17.38 6.13
N PHE A 577 0.60 -16.59 6.67
CA PHE A 577 0.56 -15.14 6.55
C PHE A 577 0.80 -14.50 7.91
N SER A 578 1.82 -13.65 8.05
CA SER A 578 2.05 -12.81 9.24
C SER A 578 1.28 -11.50 9.19
N SER A 579 0.88 -11.06 7.99
CA SER A 579 0.11 -9.85 7.75
C SER A 579 -0.81 -10.08 6.55
N LEU A 580 -2.06 -9.64 6.67
CA LEU A 580 -3.03 -9.63 5.57
C LEU A 580 -4.00 -8.46 5.76
N ASN A 581 -3.76 -7.40 4.99
CA ASN A 581 -4.49 -6.15 5.12
C ASN A 581 -5.16 -5.78 3.79
N ILE A 582 -6.40 -5.29 3.89
CA ILE A 582 -7.09 -4.63 2.79
C ILE A 582 -7.32 -3.17 3.17
N ASP A 583 -7.07 -2.28 2.21
CA ASP A 583 -7.36 -0.86 2.36
C ASP A 583 -8.22 -0.40 1.17
N HIS A 584 -9.27 0.37 1.47
CA HIS A 584 -10.14 1.02 0.51
C HIS A 584 -10.17 2.50 0.84
N TYR A 585 -9.66 3.34 -0.05
CA TYR A 585 -9.56 4.77 0.20
C TYR A 585 -9.94 5.66 -0.98
#